data_AF-A0A3N2PSV4-F1
#
_entry.id   AF-A0A3N2PSV4-F1
#
_cell.length_a   1.000
_cell.length_b   1.000
_cell.length_c   1.000
_cell.angle_alpha   90.00
_cell.angle_beta   90.00
_cell.angle_gamma   90.00
#
_symmetry.space_group_name_H-M   'P 1'
#
loop_
_entity.id
_entity.type
_entity.pdbx_description
1 polymer ?
#
loop_
_entity_poly.entity_id
_entity_poly.type
_entity_poly.pdbx_seq_one_letter_code
_entity_poly.pdbx_strand_id
1 'polypeptide(L)' 'YFVERVEFPNILAVHFVIYGPLGRGVSGCRLLDALGKGFADFIRDRVVDVPERFL' A
#
# COMPACT_ATOMS: atom_id res chain seq x y z
N TYR A 1 -16.23 13.66 -12.99
CA TYR A 1 -15.24 13.08 -12.07
C TYR A 1 -14.34 14.22 -11.59
N PHE A 2 -13.79 14.13 -10.39
CA PHE A 2 -12.87 15.14 -9.82
C PHE A 2 -11.48 14.51 -9.70
N VAL A 3 -10.42 15.29 -9.93
CA VAL A 3 -9.03 14.82 -9.84
C VAL A 3 -8.27 15.71 -8.87
N GLU A 4 -7.72 15.10 -7.83
CA GLU A 4 -6.76 15.75 -6.94
C GLU A 4 -5.34 15.41 -7.38
N ARG A 5 -4.46 16.41 -7.36
CA ARG A 5 -3.04 16.28 -7.74
C ARG A 5 -2.17 16.85 -6.64
N VAL A 6 -1.24 16.03 -6.14
CA VAL A 6 -0.30 16.39 -5.08
C VAL A 6 1.12 16.16 -5.57
N GLU A 7 1.98 17.18 -5.45
CA GLU A 7 3.40 17.07 -5.78
C GLU A 7 4.24 16.79 -4.53
N PHE A 8 5.18 15.85 -4.63
CA PHE A 8 6.15 15.52 -3.59
C PHE A 8 7.57 15.80 -4.09
N PRO A 9 8.05 17.07 -4.02
CA PRO A 9 9.30 17.50 -4.65
C PRO A 9 10.53 16.78 -4.10
N ASN A 10 10.54 16.45 -2.80
CA ASN A 10 11.68 15.82 -2.12
C ASN A 10 11.91 14.35 -2.52
N ILE A 11 10.92 13.71 -3.14
CA ILE A 11 11.02 12.33 -3.66
C ILE A 11 10.74 12.25 -5.16
N LEU A 12 10.73 13.40 -5.85
CA LEU A 12 10.52 13.50 -7.30
C LEU A 12 9.26 12.76 -7.79
N ALA A 13 8.17 12.83 -7.02
CA ALA A 13 6.94 12.09 -7.30
C ALA A 13 5.71 13.01 -7.41
N VAL A 14 4.71 12.59 -8.18
CA VAL A 14 3.40 13.24 -8.28
C VAL A 14 2.31 12.19 -8.06
N HIS A 15 1.40 12.47 -7.13
CA HIS A 15 0.29 11.59 -6.80
C HIS A 15 -1.03 12.15 -7.33
N PHE A 16 -1.88 11.27 -7.85
CA PHE A 16 -3.19 11.61 -8.38
C PHE A 16 -4.27 10.75 -7.73
N VAL A 17 -5.37 11.39 -7.33
CA VAL A 17 -6.58 10.70 -6.88
C VAL A 17 -7.71 11.03 -7.85
N ILE A 18 -8.27 10.00 -8.51
CA ILE A 18 -9.39 10.16 -9.46
C ILE A 18 -10.68 9.69 -8.80
N TYR A 19 -11.53 10.64 -8.42
CA TYR A 19 -12.79 10.35 -7.74
C TYR A 19 -13.90 9.98 -8.73
N GLY A 20 -14.63 8.90 -8.41
CA GLY A 20 -15.74 8.38 -9.21
C GLY A 20 -15.39 7.04 -9.85
N PRO A 21 -14.87 7.03 -11.09
CA PRO A 21 -14.70 5.80 -11.87
C PRO A 21 -13.75 4.77 -11.24
N LEU A 22 -12.79 5.19 -10.41
CA LEU A 22 -11.85 4.27 -9.73
C LEU A 22 -12.32 3.80 -8.33
N GLY A 23 -13.47 4.27 -7.85
CA GLY A 23 -13.99 3.88 -6.53
C GLY A 23 -13.08 4.31 -5.36
N ARG A 24 -13.08 3.54 -4.27
CA ARG A 24 -12.33 3.83 -3.03
C ARG A 24 -10.93 3.20 -2.97
N GLY A 25 -10.46 2.60 -4.06
CA GLY A 25 -9.20 1.88 -4.11
C GLY A 25 -9.20 0.55 -3.32
N VAL A 26 -8.08 -0.15 -3.37
CA VAL A 26 -7.92 -1.50 -2.79
C VAL A 26 -7.86 -1.47 -1.26
N SER A 27 -7.41 -0.37 -0.66
CA SER A 27 -7.34 -0.20 0.81
C SER A 27 -8.70 -0.17 1.49
N GLY A 28 -9.77 0.18 0.77
CA GLY A 28 -11.16 0.07 1.24
C GLY A 28 -11.84 -1.25 0.85
N CYS A 29 -11.12 -2.17 0.20
CA CYS A 29 -11.67 -3.43 -0.28
C CYS A 29 -11.81 -4.44 0.87
N ARG A 30 -13.00 -5.04 0.99
CA ARG A 30 -13.28 -6.07 2.01
C ARG A 30 -12.85 -7.49 1.58
N LEU A 31 -12.32 -7.64 0.36
CA LEU A 31 -11.87 -8.93 -0.13
C LEU A 31 -10.60 -9.36 0.60
N LEU A 32 -10.55 -10.64 0.98
CA LEU A 32 -9.44 -11.23 1.72
C LEU A 32 -8.10 -11.09 1.00
N ASP A 33 -8.07 -11.17 -0.35
CA ASP A 33 -6.84 -11.00 -1.13
C ASP A 33 -6.21 -9.61 -0.93
N ALA A 34 -7.02 -8.55 -0.91
CA ALA A 34 -6.54 -7.19 -0.70
C ALA A 34 -5.96 -7.01 0.71
N LEU A 35 -6.63 -7.57 1.72
CA LEU A 35 -6.18 -7.53 3.12
C LEU A 35 -4.90 -8.36 3.32
N GLY A 36 -4.83 -9.54 2.71
CA GLY A 36 -3.69 -10.45 2.80
C GLY A 36 -2.41 -9.83 2.25
N LYS A 37 -2.49 -9.10 1.13
CA LYS A 37 -1.35 -8.37 0.56
C LYS A 37 -0.80 -7.33 1.53
N GLY A 38 -1.68 -6.49 2.10
CA GLY A 38 -1.26 -5.49 3.10
C GLY A 38 -0.65 -6.11 4.36
N PHE A 39 -1.19 -7.23 4.81
CA PHE A 39 -0.63 -7.96 5.95
C PHE A 39 0.75 -8.57 5.65
N ALA A 40 0.94 -9.15 4.46
CA ALA A 40 2.22 -9.71 4.05
C ALA A 40 3.30 -8.63 3.91
N ASP A 41 2.97 -7.48 3.33
CA ASP A 41 3.89 -6.34 3.24
C ASP A 41 4.29 -5.84 4.64
N PHE A 42 3.33 -5.77 5.56
CA PHE A 42 3.62 -5.39 6.96
C PHE A 42 4.60 -6.34 7.64
N ILE A 43 4.45 -7.66 7.47
CA ILE A 43 5.40 -8.63 8.03
C ILE A 43 6.77 -8.48 7.38
N ARG A 44 6.82 -8.30 6.06
CA ARG A 44 8.06 -8.15 5.30
C ARG A 44 8.86 -6.91 5.68
N ASP A 45 8.18 -5.83 6.09
CA ASP A 45 8.81 -4.58 6.52
C ASP A 45 9.42 -4.67 7.93
N ARG A 46 9.19 -5.77 8.67
CA ARG A 46 9.78 -5.96 9.99
C ARG A 46 11.22 -6.44 9.89
N VAL A 47 12.13 -5.70 10.52
CA VAL A 47 13.47 -6.17 10.83
C VAL A 47 13.36 -7.17 11.99
N VAL A 48 13.76 -8.41 11.74
CA VAL A 48 13.75 -9.49 12.73
C VAL A 48 15.10 -10.20 12.71
N ASP A 49 15.55 -10.66 13.88
CA ASP A 49 16.74 -11.49 13.98
C ASP A 49 16.42 -12.89 13.43
N VAL A 50 17.18 -13.29 12.40
CA VAL A 50 17.01 -14.61 11.77
C VAL A 50 17.79 -15.65 12.57
N PRO A 51 17.18 -16.76 13.00
CA PRO A 51 17.89 -17.80 13.73
C PRO A 51 18.94 -18.48 12.85
N GLU A 52 20.15 -18.69 13.40
CA GLU A 52 21.27 -19.32 12.67
C GLU A 52 21.06 -20.81 12.38
N ARG A 53 20.15 -21.45 13.12
CA ARG A 53 19.73 -22.83 12.90
C ARG A 53 18.30 -23.04 13.37
N PHE A 54 17.53 -23.80 12.59
CA PHE A 54 16.26 -24.35 13.05
C PHE A 54 16.53 -25.50 14.03
N LEU A 55 15.53 -25.82 14.88
CA LEU A 55 15.58 -26.89 15.89
C LEU A 55 15.99 -28.25 15.29
#